data_AF-A0A357BLF5-F1
#
_entry.id   AF-A0A357BLF5-F1
#
_cell.length_a   1.000
_cell.length_b   1.000
_cell.length_c   1.000
_cell.angle_alpha   90.00
_cell.angle_beta   90.00
_cell.angle_gamma   90.00
#
_symmetry.space_group_name_H-M   'P 1'
#
loop_
_entity.id
_entity.type
_entity.pdbx_description
1 polymer ?
#
loop_
_entity_poly.entity_id
_entity_poly.type
_entity_poly.pdbx_seq_one_letter_code
_entity_poly.pdbx_strand_id
1 'polypeptide(L)'
;MKSDKNRNKIILKIPKYVKWIAIVFLIFSPVLLIMLIFSPLTSRRSSKSHLRPYRLSENLDRESIGFIIDKMREDQEFQFYFFVLDPEHIDRISGDIFHLLSENRDKSFLLYQIEQLKKAVNSMKQVFDSVEFPEDYFENPALHPELNQLVWQFLLEDFKLTVLGLCYKATYDTNFALQWDKKDQSFAQKLITIYLKLKQGDNRTVDFD
;
A
#
# COMPACT_ATOMS: atom_id res chain seq x y z
N MET A 1 -56.85 5.09 68.70
CA MET A 1 -55.56 4.46 69.05
C MET A 1 -54.81 4.18 67.75
N LYS A 2 -53.63 4.82 67.56
CA LYS A 2 -52.48 4.54 66.66
C LYS A 2 -52.76 4.22 65.16
N SER A 3 -52.47 5.10 64.20
CA SER A 3 -51.16 5.58 63.66
C SER A 3 -50.36 4.56 62.84
N ASP A 4 -49.98 5.04 61.65
CA ASP A 4 -48.85 4.69 60.78
C ASP A 4 -48.93 3.53 59.76
N LYS A 5 -49.20 3.93 58.50
CA LYS A 5 -48.19 4.05 57.44
C LYS A 5 -47.13 2.94 57.39
N ASN A 6 -47.19 2.05 56.40
CA ASN A 6 -45.95 1.56 55.80
C ASN A 6 -46.11 1.09 54.34
N ARG A 7 -45.51 1.85 53.42
CA ARG A 7 -45.30 1.46 52.02
C ARG A 7 -44.17 0.44 52.00
N ASN A 8 -44.47 -0.82 51.71
CA ASN A 8 -43.43 -1.81 51.43
C ASN A 8 -42.81 -1.53 50.06
N LYS A 9 -41.78 -0.67 50.05
CA LYS A 9 -40.77 -0.60 49.00
C LYS A 9 -40.00 -1.92 49.05
N ILE A 10 -40.24 -2.81 48.08
CA ILE A 10 -39.37 -3.96 47.86
C ILE A 10 -38.07 -3.41 47.26
N ILE A 11 -37.10 -3.15 48.13
CA ILE A 11 -35.74 -2.77 47.75
C ILE A 11 -35.07 -4.04 47.23
N LEU A 12 -34.92 -4.14 45.91
CA LEU A 12 -34.11 -5.19 45.27
C LEU A 12 -32.68 -5.06 45.82
N LYS A 13 -32.30 -5.92 46.77
CA LYS A 13 -30.93 -5.97 47.31
C LYS A 13 -30.01 -6.57 46.25
N ILE A 14 -29.48 -5.71 45.38
CA ILE A 14 -28.39 -6.10 44.48
C ILE A 14 -27.20 -6.54 45.36
N PRO A 15 -26.71 -7.78 45.20
CA PRO A 15 -25.64 -8.30 46.04
C PRO A 15 -24.38 -7.44 45.95
N LYS A 16 -23.66 -7.25 47.06
CA LYS A 16 -22.48 -6.37 47.12
C LYS A 16 -21.45 -6.69 46.03
N TYR A 17 -21.25 -7.97 45.71
CA TYR A 17 -20.31 -8.39 44.66
C TYR A 17 -20.72 -7.95 43.26
N VAL A 18 -22.01 -7.88 42.93
CA VAL A 18 -22.49 -7.39 41.62
C VAL A 18 -22.20 -5.90 41.46
N LYS A 19 -22.28 -5.11 42.54
CA LYS A 19 -21.90 -3.69 42.52
C LYS A 19 -20.40 -3.51 42.27
N TRP A 20 -19.57 -4.35 42.89
CA TRP A 20 -18.12 -4.33 42.67
C TRP A 20 -17.75 -4.76 41.24
N ILE A 21 -18.40 -5.80 40.71
CA ILE A 21 -18.20 -6.24 39.31
C ILE A 21 -18.60 -5.13 38.34
N ALA A 22 -19.74 -4.47 38.57
CA ALA A 22 -20.18 -3.36 37.73
C ALA A 22 -19.20 -2.18 37.76
N ILE A 23 -18.62 -1.84 38.92
CA ILE A 23 -17.61 -0.79 39.05
C ILE A 23 -16.32 -1.18 38.31
N VAL A 24 -15.86 -2.42 38.47
CA VAL A 24 -14.68 -2.93 37.75
C VAL A 24 -14.91 -2.90 36.24
N PHE A 25 -16.09 -3.32 35.77
CA PHE A 25 -16.45 -3.27 34.34
C PHE A 25 -16.54 -1.83 33.82
N LEU A 26 -17.09 -0.90 34.61
CA LEU A 26 -17.24 0.51 34.22
C LEU A 26 -15.89 1.24 34.14
N ILE A 27 -14.88 0.79 34.90
CA ILE A 27 -13.51 1.33 34.85
C ILE A 27 -12.70 0.66 33.73
N PHE A 28 -12.77 -0.66 33.57
CA PHE A 28 -11.98 -1.38 32.56
C PHE A 28 -12.55 -1.26 31.14
N SER A 29 -13.88 -1.20 30.99
CA SER A 29 -14.55 -1.05 29.69
C SER A 29 -14.05 0.16 28.89
N PRO A 30 -13.96 1.39 29.43
CA PRO A 30 -13.46 2.52 28.65
C PRO A 30 -11.98 2.37 28.31
N VAL A 31 -11.14 1.75 29.15
CA VAL A 31 -9.73 1.49 28.83
C VAL A 31 -9.62 0.45 27.71
N LEU A 32 -10.45 -0.58 27.71
CA LEU A 32 -10.49 -1.63 26.68
C LEU A 32 -11.05 -1.07 25.35
N LEU A 33 -12.04 -0.18 25.41
CA LEU A 33 -12.60 0.52 24.25
C LEU A 33 -11.60 1.52 23.68
N ILE A 34 -10.87 2.26 24.52
CA ILE A 34 -9.74 3.10 24.11
C ILE A 34 -8.66 2.21 23.50
N MET A 35 -8.29 1.08 24.10
CA MET A 35 -7.33 0.16 23.48
C MET A 35 -7.81 -0.39 22.14
N LEU A 36 -9.08 -0.72 21.95
CA LEU A 36 -9.61 -1.17 20.64
C LEU A 36 -9.69 -0.05 19.60
N ILE A 37 -10.07 1.17 19.99
CA ILE A 37 -10.14 2.35 19.11
C ILE A 37 -8.73 2.85 18.74
N PHE A 38 -7.77 2.77 19.66
CA PHE A 38 -6.39 3.17 19.45
C PHE A 38 -5.48 2.02 19.00
N SER A 39 -5.89 0.75 19.05
CA SER A 39 -5.15 -0.41 18.50
C SER A 39 -4.78 -0.24 17.02
N PRO A 40 -5.67 0.26 16.12
CA PRO A 40 -5.26 0.55 14.74
C PRO A 40 -4.36 1.79 14.61
N LEU A 41 -4.21 2.59 15.68
CA LEU A 41 -3.32 3.77 15.74
C LEU A 41 -1.96 3.46 16.39
N THR A 42 -1.88 2.47 17.29
CA THR A 42 -0.65 2.03 17.96
C THR A 42 0.04 0.87 17.25
N SER A 43 -0.69 0.03 16.50
CA SER A 43 -0.06 -0.90 15.55
C SER A 43 0.67 -0.18 14.40
N ARG A 44 0.38 1.13 14.22
CA ARG A 44 1.05 2.01 13.27
C ARG A 44 2.35 2.63 13.77
N ARG A 45 2.82 2.30 14.97
CA ARG A 45 4.16 2.68 15.43
C ARG A 45 4.92 1.49 15.97
N SER A 46 5.95 1.14 15.19
CA SER A 46 7.12 0.36 15.55
C SER A 46 7.14 -1.10 15.08
N SER A 47 6.86 -1.32 13.79
CA SER A 47 7.88 -1.99 12.99
C SER A 47 8.97 -0.97 12.60
N LYS A 48 9.70 -0.48 13.60
CA LYS A 48 11.16 -0.47 13.43
C LYS A 48 11.59 -1.95 13.46
N SER A 49 11.11 -2.75 12.51
CA SER A 49 11.98 -3.79 12.01
C SER A 49 13.22 -3.01 11.58
N HIS A 50 14.41 -3.53 11.84
CA HIS A 50 15.59 -2.94 11.26
C HIS A 50 15.39 -2.98 9.74
N LEU A 51 14.79 -1.92 9.18
CA LEU A 51 14.67 -1.66 7.76
C LEU A 51 16.12 -1.61 7.33
N ARG A 52 16.63 -2.77 6.89
CA ARG A 52 17.92 -2.81 6.21
C ARG A 52 17.73 -1.82 5.08
N PRO A 53 18.48 -0.71 5.09
CA PRO A 53 18.31 0.31 4.07
C PRO A 53 18.43 -0.39 2.72
N TYR A 54 17.59 0.00 1.77
CA TYR A 54 17.84 -0.26 0.35
C TYR A 54 19.26 0.24 0.12
N ARG A 55 20.27 -0.63 0.13
CA ARG A 55 21.66 -0.27 -0.04
C ARG A 55 22.19 -1.20 -1.09
N LEU A 56 22.51 -0.63 -2.24
CA LEU A 56 23.13 -1.37 -3.32
C LEU A 56 24.59 -1.59 -2.98
N SER A 57 25.10 -2.76 -3.37
CA SER A 57 26.52 -3.06 -3.29
C SER A 57 27.31 -2.07 -4.16
N GLU A 58 28.50 -1.71 -3.70
CA GLU A 58 29.46 -0.96 -4.53
C GLU A 58 29.80 -1.74 -5.80
N ASN A 59 29.84 -3.07 -5.72
CA ASN A 59 29.97 -3.96 -6.86
C ASN A 59 28.57 -4.40 -7.31
N LEU A 60 28.03 -3.76 -8.35
CA LEU A 60 26.74 -4.16 -8.93
C LEU A 60 26.87 -5.52 -9.60
N ASP A 61 26.05 -6.46 -9.17
CA ASP A 61 25.80 -7.71 -9.86
C ASP A 61 24.32 -7.79 -10.26
N ARG A 62 23.95 -8.84 -11.01
CA ARG A 62 22.55 -9.04 -11.43
C ARG A 62 21.61 -9.18 -10.23
N GLU A 63 22.10 -9.69 -9.11
CA GLU A 63 21.32 -9.90 -7.89
C GLU A 63 21.03 -8.60 -7.15
N SER A 64 21.83 -7.56 -7.37
CA SER A 64 21.70 -6.27 -6.71
C SER A 64 20.34 -5.61 -6.95
N ILE A 65 19.78 -5.71 -8.17
CA ILE A 65 18.44 -5.19 -8.46
C ILE A 65 17.36 -6.11 -7.89
N GLY A 66 17.60 -7.43 -7.93
CA GLY A 66 16.76 -8.43 -7.27
C GLY A 66 16.57 -8.12 -5.79
N PHE A 67 17.64 -7.76 -5.07
CA PHE A 67 17.57 -7.36 -3.66
C PHE A 67 16.64 -6.14 -3.43
N ILE A 68 16.67 -5.14 -4.31
CA ILE A 68 15.78 -3.98 -4.23
C ILE A 68 14.33 -4.43 -4.43
N ILE A 69 14.07 -5.28 -5.42
CA ILE A 69 12.74 -5.79 -5.72
C ILE A 69 12.22 -6.68 -4.57
N ASP A 70 13.06 -7.53 -3.98
CA ASP A 70 12.69 -8.35 -2.83
C ASP A 70 12.34 -7.49 -1.62
N LYS A 71 13.09 -6.39 -1.40
CA LYS A 71 12.74 -5.40 -0.37
C LYS A 71 11.42 -4.72 -0.67
N MET A 72 11.14 -4.40 -1.94
CA MET A 72 9.82 -3.88 -2.33
C MET A 72 8.70 -4.88 -2.03
N ARG A 73 8.91 -6.20 -2.18
CA ARG A 73 7.90 -7.20 -1.83
C ARG A 73 7.58 -7.21 -0.33
N GLU A 74 8.56 -6.92 0.52
CA GLU A 74 8.38 -6.83 1.97
C GLU A 74 7.62 -5.56 2.40
N ASP A 75 7.81 -4.45 1.68
CA ASP A 75 7.23 -3.16 2.00
C ASP A 75 5.77 -3.04 1.52
N GLN A 76 4.85 -2.87 2.47
CA GLN A 76 3.40 -2.79 2.21
C GLN A 76 3.02 -1.77 1.13
N GLU A 77 3.79 -0.69 0.99
CA GLU A 77 3.53 0.35 -0.01
C GLU A 77 3.74 -0.11 -1.45
N PHE A 78 4.56 -1.13 -1.71
CA PHE A 78 4.89 -1.62 -3.06
C PHE A 78 4.29 -2.99 -3.37
N GLN A 79 3.71 -3.68 -2.38
CA GLN A 79 3.11 -5.01 -2.56
C GLN A 79 2.11 -5.09 -3.73
N PHE A 80 1.40 -4.00 -4.00
CA PHE A 80 0.43 -3.95 -5.11
C PHE A 80 1.05 -4.29 -6.47
N TYR A 81 2.28 -3.84 -6.76
CA TYR A 81 2.94 -4.16 -8.03
C TYR A 81 3.10 -5.67 -8.21
N PHE A 82 3.30 -6.43 -7.13
CA PHE A 82 3.50 -7.88 -7.18
C PHE A 82 2.20 -8.67 -7.22
N PHE A 83 1.08 -8.06 -6.83
CA PHE A 83 -0.24 -8.61 -7.09
C PHE A 83 -0.65 -8.44 -8.54
N VAL A 84 -0.18 -7.36 -9.15
CA VAL A 84 -0.62 -6.87 -10.45
C VAL A 84 0.29 -7.41 -11.56
N LEU A 85 1.59 -7.12 -11.51
CA LEU A 85 2.53 -7.46 -12.57
C LEU A 85 2.89 -8.95 -12.59
N ASP A 86 2.98 -9.51 -13.79
CA ASP A 86 3.52 -10.86 -13.94
C ASP A 86 5.03 -10.89 -13.63
N PRO A 87 5.55 -12.02 -13.09
CA PRO A 87 6.97 -12.17 -12.81
C PRO A 87 7.87 -11.86 -14.01
N GLU A 88 7.47 -12.24 -15.22
CA GLU A 88 8.24 -11.98 -16.46
C GLU A 88 8.46 -10.49 -16.73
N HIS A 89 7.47 -9.65 -16.41
CA HIS A 89 7.58 -8.20 -16.57
C HIS A 89 8.50 -7.59 -15.52
N ILE A 90 8.42 -8.09 -14.28
CA ILE A 90 9.31 -7.68 -13.18
C ILE A 90 10.75 -8.04 -13.51
N ASP A 91 11.01 -9.25 -14.01
CA ASP A 91 12.35 -9.73 -14.38
C ASP A 91 12.92 -8.93 -15.55
N ARG A 92 12.09 -8.61 -16.56
CA ARG A 92 12.50 -7.76 -17.68
C ARG A 92 12.92 -6.37 -17.21
N ILE A 93 12.09 -5.72 -16.37
CA ILE A 93 12.39 -4.38 -15.84
C ILE A 93 13.64 -4.40 -14.94
N SER A 94 13.80 -5.46 -14.14
CA SER A 94 15.01 -5.69 -13.35
C SER A 94 16.26 -5.72 -14.24
N GLY A 95 16.21 -6.47 -15.34
CA GLY A 95 17.28 -6.55 -16.33
C GLY A 95 17.59 -5.21 -16.98
N ASP A 96 16.57 -4.47 -17.42
CA ASP A 96 16.73 -3.15 -18.04
C ASP A 96 17.42 -2.16 -17.07
N ILE A 97 17.01 -2.16 -15.80
CA ILE A 97 17.59 -1.29 -14.78
C ILE A 97 19.02 -1.72 -14.45
N PHE A 98 19.30 -3.03 -14.37
CA PHE A 98 20.65 -3.54 -14.20
C PHE A 98 21.57 -3.07 -15.34
N HIS A 99 21.12 -3.21 -16.59
CA HIS A 99 21.87 -2.75 -17.76
C HIS A 99 22.16 -1.25 -17.69
N LEU A 100 21.13 -0.43 -17.44
CA LEU A 100 21.26 1.02 -17.28
C LEU A 100 22.31 1.39 -16.22
N LEU A 101 22.24 0.75 -15.04
CA LEU A 101 23.14 1.01 -13.92
C LEU A 101 24.54 0.43 -14.13
N SER A 102 24.70 -0.61 -14.95
CA SER A 102 26.00 -1.19 -15.30
C SER A 102 26.76 -0.31 -16.30
N GLU A 103 26.04 0.38 -17.19
CA GLU A 103 26.61 1.23 -18.23
C GLU A 103 26.94 2.63 -17.72
N ASN A 104 26.13 3.19 -16.81
CA ASN A 104 26.33 4.53 -16.29
C ASN A 104 25.87 4.68 -14.83
N ARG A 105 26.84 4.96 -13.94
CA ARG A 105 26.64 5.16 -12.50
C ARG A 105 26.85 6.61 -12.07
N ASP A 106 26.78 7.56 -13.00
CA ASP A 106 26.82 8.96 -12.64
C ASP A 106 25.53 9.36 -11.92
N LYS A 107 25.68 10.04 -10.78
CA LYS A 107 24.55 10.51 -9.96
C LYS A 107 23.62 11.42 -10.77
N SER A 108 24.17 12.33 -11.56
CA SER A 108 23.41 13.31 -12.35
C SER A 108 22.70 12.63 -13.50
N PHE A 109 23.35 11.65 -14.15
CA PHE A 109 22.73 10.82 -15.18
C PHE A 109 21.50 10.06 -14.65
N LEU A 110 21.63 9.37 -13.52
CA LEU A 110 20.51 8.61 -12.97
C LEU A 110 19.37 9.51 -12.49
N LEU A 111 19.69 10.66 -11.90
CA LEU A 111 18.67 11.65 -11.55
C LEU A 111 17.95 12.16 -12.80
N TYR A 112 18.68 12.44 -13.89
CA TYR A 112 18.09 12.83 -15.17
C TYR A 112 17.16 11.73 -15.72
N GLN A 113 17.56 10.46 -15.70
CA GLN A 113 16.71 9.35 -16.14
C GLN A 113 15.43 9.24 -15.31
N ILE A 114 15.52 9.41 -13.99
CA ILE A 114 14.36 9.46 -13.09
C ILE A 114 13.44 10.62 -13.47
N GLU A 115 13.97 11.81 -13.74
CA GLU A 115 13.17 12.97 -14.14
C GLU A 115 12.47 12.76 -15.49
N GLN A 116 13.14 12.15 -16.47
CA GLN A 116 12.53 11.84 -17.78
C GLN A 116 11.40 10.84 -17.61
N LEU A 117 11.62 9.79 -16.82
CA LEU A 117 10.63 8.76 -16.59
C LEU A 117 9.44 9.30 -15.78
N LYS A 118 9.70 10.17 -14.79
CA LYS A 118 8.64 10.90 -14.08
C LYS A 118 7.80 11.76 -15.02
N LYS A 119 8.42 12.44 -16.00
CA LYS A 119 7.68 13.20 -17.03
C LYS A 119 6.81 12.27 -17.88
N ALA A 120 7.35 11.12 -18.31
CA ALA A 120 6.59 10.15 -19.10
C ALA A 120 5.36 9.61 -18.34
N VAL A 121 5.54 9.20 -17.07
CA VAL A 121 4.44 8.73 -16.21
C VAL A 121 3.39 9.84 -16.01
N ASN A 122 3.82 11.08 -15.80
CA ASN A 122 2.91 12.22 -15.67
C ASN A 122 2.14 12.50 -16.98
N SER A 123 2.79 12.38 -18.15
CA SER A 123 2.11 12.50 -19.44
C SER A 123 1.09 11.40 -19.66
N MET A 124 1.41 10.14 -19.30
CA MET A 124 0.43 9.04 -19.36
C MET A 124 -0.75 9.32 -18.44
N LYS A 125 -0.51 9.84 -17.23
CA LYS A 125 -1.57 10.25 -16.33
C LYS A 125 -2.49 11.31 -16.95
N GLN A 126 -1.94 12.31 -17.63
CA GLN A 126 -2.74 13.33 -18.31
C GLN A 126 -3.60 12.72 -19.44
N VAL A 127 -3.05 11.77 -20.19
CA VAL A 127 -3.82 11.01 -21.19
C VAL A 127 -4.96 10.26 -20.50
N PHE A 128 -4.69 9.58 -19.40
CA PHE A 128 -5.69 8.90 -18.58
C PHE A 128 -6.82 9.82 -18.12
N ASP A 129 -6.50 11.00 -17.60
CA ASP A 129 -7.49 11.97 -17.13
C ASP A 129 -8.35 12.52 -18.29
N SER A 130 -7.87 12.41 -19.54
CA SER A 130 -8.60 12.82 -20.76
C SER A 130 -9.42 11.70 -21.42
N VAL A 131 -9.22 10.44 -21.02
CA VAL A 131 -9.95 9.30 -21.55
C VAL A 131 -11.31 9.21 -20.86
N GLU A 132 -12.38 9.23 -21.65
CA GLU A 132 -13.73 8.91 -21.17
C GLU A 132 -13.84 7.39 -20.98
N PHE A 133 -13.74 6.96 -19.72
CA PHE A 133 -13.97 5.56 -19.36
C PHE A 133 -15.46 5.24 -19.42
N PRO A 134 -15.87 4.19 -20.16
CA PRO A 134 -17.23 3.67 -20.12
C PRO A 134 -17.67 3.35 -18.68
N GLU A 135 -18.95 3.57 -18.34
CA GLU A 135 -19.45 3.36 -16.97
C GLU A 135 -19.23 1.92 -16.48
N ASP A 136 -19.33 0.96 -17.40
CA ASP A 136 -19.14 -0.47 -17.15
C ASP A 136 -17.65 -0.89 -17.10
N TYR A 137 -16.71 -0.03 -17.51
CA TYR A 137 -15.29 -0.36 -17.54
C TYR A 137 -14.74 -0.73 -16.16
N PHE A 138 -15.09 0.06 -15.14
CA PHE A 138 -14.62 -0.22 -13.78
C PHE A 138 -15.32 -1.43 -13.16
N GLU A 139 -16.44 -1.89 -13.71
CA GLU A 139 -17.16 -3.08 -13.27
C GLU A 139 -16.63 -4.33 -13.94
N ASN A 140 -16.42 -4.28 -15.25
CA ASN A 140 -15.89 -5.37 -16.05
C ASN A 140 -14.87 -4.85 -17.10
N PRO A 141 -13.60 -4.65 -16.72
CA PRO A 141 -12.62 -4.06 -17.63
C PRO A 141 -12.23 -5.00 -18.78
N ALA A 142 -12.59 -6.29 -18.73
CA ALA A 142 -12.36 -7.24 -19.81
C ALA A 142 -13.17 -6.92 -21.08
N LEU A 143 -14.24 -6.12 -20.97
CA LEU A 143 -15.06 -5.70 -22.11
C LEU A 143 -14.41 -4.61 -22.96
N HIS A 144 -13.37 -3.93 -22.44
CA HIS A 144 -12.70 -2.79 -23.10
C HIS A 144 -11.18 -3.01 -23.17
N PRO A 145 -10.71 -4.01 -23.94
CA PRO A 145 -9.29 -4.40 -24.00
C PRO A 145 -8.34 -3.27 -24.42
N GLU A 146 -8.83 -2.31 -25.22
CA GLU A 146 -8.10 -1.14 -25.67
C GLU A 146 -7.71 -0.20 -24.51
N LEU A 147 -8.54 -0.11 -23.47
CA LEU A 147 -8.26 0.70 -22.29
C LEU A 147 -7.27 0.01 -21.35
N ASN A 148 -7.27 -1.33 -21.34
CA ASN A 148 -6.36 -2.13 -20.52
C ASN A 148 -4.90 -1.96 -20.93
N GLN A 149 -4.62 -1.76 -22.22
CA GLN A 149 -3.26 -1.52 -22.70
C GLN A 149 -2.67 -0.23 -22.12
N LEU A 150 -3.46 0.84 -22.05
CA LEU A 150 -3.06 2.10 -21.44
C LEU A 150 -2.73 1.91 -19.95
N VAL A 151 -3.57 1.14 -19.24
CA VAL A 151 -3.41 0.84 -17.79
C VAL A 151 -2.14 0.06 -17.56
N TRP A 152 -1.93 -0.93 -18.41
CA TRP A 152 -0.77 -1.78 -18.34
C TRP A 152 0.53 -1.01 -18.57
N GLN A 153 0.58 -0.17 -19.60
CA GLN A 153 1.76 0.63 -19.90
C GLN A 153 2.09 1.59 -18.75
N PHE A 154 1.08 2.24 -18.17
CA PHE A 154 1.28 3.10 -17.00
C PHE A 154 1.90 2.33 -15.83
N LEU A 155 1.35 1.16 -15.49
CA LEU A 155 1.83 0.34 -14.37
C LEU A 155 3.28 -0.09 -14.54
N LEU A 156 3.69 -0.45 -15.77
CA LEU A 156 5.07 -0.84 -16.05
C LEU A 156 6.05 0.33 -15.90
N GLU A 157 5.72 1.51 -16.44
CA GLU A 157 6.59 2.68 -16.34
C GLU A 157 6.67 3.22 -14.90
N ASP A 158 5.55 3.18 -14.17
CA ASP A 158 5.49 3.56 -12.76
C ASP A 158 6.30 2.60 -11.87
N PHE A 159 6.23 1.30 -12.14
CA PHE A 159 7.08 0.30 -11.46
C PHE A 159 8.56 0.54 -11.77
N LYS A 160 8.91 0.76 -13.04
CA LYS A 160 10.29 1.07 -13.46
C LYS A 160 10.82 2.32 -12.78
N LEU A 161 9.99 3.37 -12.68
CA LEU A 161 10.33 4.61 -11.98
C LEU A 161 10.60 4.37 -10.49
N THR A 162 9.74 3.58 -9.87
CA THR A 162 9.85 3.24 -8.45
C THR A 162 11.14 2.46 -8.18
N VAL A 163 11.42 1.40 -8.93
CA VAL A 163 12.65 0.60 -8.78
C VAL A 163 13.89 1.49 -9.01
N LEU A 164 13.90 2.31 -10.06
CA LEU A 164 15.03 3.18 -10.37
C LEU A 164 15.25 4.24 -9.28
N GLY A 165 14.17 4.84 -8.76
CA GLY A 165 14.26 5.80 -7.66
C GLY A 165 14.73 5.17 -6.34
N LEU A 166 14.33 3.92 -6.06
CA LEU A 166 14.85 3.16 -4.92
C LEU A 166 16.33 2.82 -5.11
N CYS A 167 16.76 2.49 -6.33
CA CYS A 167 18.18 2.31 -6.64
C CYS A 167 18.98 3.61 -6.42
N TYR A 168 18.45 4.75 -6.86
CA TYR A 168 19.07 6.06 -6.62
C TYR A 168 19.17 6.38 -5.13
N LYS A 169 18.06 6.19 -4.40
CA LYS A 169 18.01 6.35 -2.94
C LYS A 169 19.05 5.48 -2.25
N ALA A 170 19.18 4.24 -2.72
CA ALA A 170 20.08 3.26 -2.17
C ALA A 170 21.56 3.55 -2.39
N THR A 171 21.87 4.31 -3.44
CA THR A 171 23.24 4.52 -3.89
C THR A 171 23.76 5.93 -3.56
N TYR A 172 22.92 6.97 -3.69
CA TYR A 172 23.39 8.36 -3.67
C TYR A 172 22.74 9.27 -2.63
N ASP A 173 21.46 9.05 -2.31
CA ASP A 173 20.72 9.94 -1.42
C ASP A 173 19.64 9.19 -0.64
N THR A 174 19.97 8.82 0.60
CA THR A 174 19.05 8.09 1.49
C THR A 174 17.78 8.87 1.83
N ASN A 175 17.78 10.19 1.65
CA ASN A 175 16.63 11.06 1.88
C ASN A 175 15.78 11.27 0.62
N PHE A 176 16.22 10.73 -0.53
CA PHE A 176 15.45 10.80 -1.76
C PHE A 176 14.07 10.18 -1.56
N ALA A 177 13.05 10.95 -1.92
CA ALA A 177 11.67 10.55 -1.89
C ALA A 177 11.05 10.81 -3.27
N LEU A 178 10.52 9.76 -3.88
CA LEU A 178 9.57 9.88 -4.98
C LEU A 178 8.27 10.44 -4.41
N GLN A 179 8.19 11.76 -4.32
CA GLN A 179 6.96 12.43 -3.92
C GLN A 179 5.99 12.42 -5.09
N TRP A 180 4.94 11.63 -4.91
CA TRP A 180 3.71 11.67 -5.69
C TRP A 180 2.79 12.73 -5.11
N ASP A 181 2.17 13.55 -5.95
CA ASP A 181 1.16 14.49 -5.48
C ASP A 181 -0.05 13.73 -4.93
N LYS A 182 -0.79 14.32 -3.98
CA LYS A 182 -1.99 13.67 -3.41
C LYS A 182 -3.04 13.26 -4.45
N LYS A 183 -3.06 13.97 -5.60
CA LYS A 183 -3.92 13.64 -6.75
C LYS A 183 -3.44 12.41 -7.53
N ASP A 184 -2.19 11.99 -7.38
CA ASP A 184 -1.59 10.84 -8.05
C ASP A 184 -1.92 9.54 -7.28
N GLN A 185 -2.02 9.63 -5.95
CA GLN A 185 -2.38 8.50 -5.08
C GLN A 185 -3.80 7.97 -5.33
N SER A 186 -4.79 8.85 -5.54
CA SER A 186 -6.16 8.40 -5.84
C SER A 186 -6.26 7.77 -7.24
N PHE A 187 -5.41 8.21 -8.16
CA PHE A 187 -5.32 7.67 -9.50
C PHE A 187 -4.70 6.26 -9.51
N ALA A 188 -3.57 6.08 -8.82
CA ALA A 188 -2.96 4.75 -8.61
C ALA A 188 -3.96 3.76 -7.98
N GLN A 189 -4.76 4.21 -7.00
CA GLN A 189 -5.76 3.38 -6.33
C GLN A 189 -6.91 2.95 -7.25
N LYS A 190 -7.33 3.81 -8.20
CA LYS A 190 -8.29 3.44 -9.25
C LYS A 190 -7.72 2.39 -10.20
N LEU A 191 -6.48 2.55 -10.65
CA LEU A 191 -5.81 1.58 -11.53
C LEU A 191 -5.62 0.21 -10.86
N ILE A 192 -5.26 0.21 -9.56
CA ILE A 192 -5.19 -1.03 -8.75
C ILE A 192 -6.54 -1.74 -8.73
N THR A 193 -7.64 -1.00 -8.57
CA THR A 193 -8.99 -1.57 -8.55
C THR A 193 -9.37 -2.20 -9.89
N ILE A 194 -9.08 -1.51 -11.00
CA ILE A 194 -9.30 -2.03 -12.36
C ILE A 194 -8.52 -3.34 -12.56
N TYR A 195 -7.25 -3.34 -12.19
CA TYR A 195 -6.39 -4.50 -12.43
C TYR A 195 -6.79 -5.72 -11.60
N LEU A 196 -7.10 -5.52 -10.31
CA LEU A 196 -7.59 -6.62 -9.46
C LEU A 196 -8.86 -7.25 -10.03
N LYS A 197 -9.76 -6.45 -10.64
CA LYS A 197 -10.97 -6.96 -11.30
C LYS A 197 -10.66 -7.73 -12.58
N LEU A 198 -9.70 -7.28 -13.40
CA LEU A 198 -9.23 -8.03 -14.56
C LEU A 198 -8.71 -9.42 -14.13
N LYS A 199 -7.87 -9.47 -13.10
CA LYS A 199 -7.30 -10.71 -12.59
C LYS A 199 -8.35 -11.63 -11.95
N GLN A 200 -9.36 -11.07 -11.28
CA GLN A 200 -10.50 -11.83 -10.75
C GLN A 200 -11.42 -12.37 -11.85
N GLY A 201 -11.59 -11.64 -12.96
CA GLY A 201 -12.28 -12.13 -14.15
C GLY A 201 -11.52 -13.26 -14.86
N ASP A 202 -10.20 -13.29 -14.71
CA ASP A 202 -9.31 -14.33 -15.24
C ASP A 202 -9.27 -15.59 -14.32
N ASN A 203 -9.45 -15.40 -13.01
CA ASN A 203 -9.47 -16.49 -12.03
C ASN A 203 -10.90 -17.01 -11.74
N ARG A 204 -11.26 -18.09 -12.44
CA ARG A 204 -11.96 -19.18 -11.77
C ARG A 204 -11.12 -19.57 -10.53
N THR A 205 -11.67 -19.28 -9.35
CA THR A 205 -11.30 -19.77 -8.02
C THR A 205 -9.84 -19.56 -7.58
N VAL A 206 -9.63 -18.58 -6.70
CA VAL A 206 -8.67 -18.72 -5.61
C VAL A 206 -9.42 -18.50 -4.32
N ASP A 207 -9.86 -19.61 -3.71
CA ASP A 207 -10.29 -19.65 -2.32
C ASP A 207 -9.07 -19.37 -1.43
N PHE A 208 -9.25 -18.51 -0.43
CA PHE A 208 -8.27 -18.24 0.61
C PHE A 208 -8.75 -18.91 1.90
N ASP A 209 -8.22 -20.11 2.18
CA ASP A 209 -8.03 -20.60 3.54
C ASP A 209 -6.72 -20.03 4.12
#